data_AF-A0A2N6BGJ0-F1
#
_entry.id   AF-A0A2N6BGJ0-F1
#
_cell.length_a   1.000
_cell.length_b   1.000
_cell.length_c   1.000
_cell.angle_alpha   90.00
_cell.angle_beta   90.00
_cell.angle_gamma   90.00
#
_symmetry.space_group_name_H-M   'P 1'
#
loop_
_entity.id
_entity.type
_entity.pdbx_description
1 polymer ?
#
loop_
_entity_poly.entity_id
_entity_poly.type
_entity_poly.pdbx_seq_one_letter_code
_entity_poly.pdbx_strand_id
1 'polypeptide(L)'
;MKRSWVASFLVIALLLSLVGCNKSASKAEATATSAEQADPSLQRLSTSWIGLYANRDEKIAKLLTEDEGWLHFREMDLFEAIRFFSSGNSYGDFAGLTRAYLEMAETFSAIDALFLNIEAAYLQCPDCEDTPDLLARKGLILLRRGELDKAKEIFSQKVPMEYEGLWLLGNAGIELLGGDEDFGRELLEKSFKAGSSEVRQLVEVAAFSWDSPLSGIAEGYYSDALSSYREGAFAEGLFALQMLDFAGAGQKAEPGIFVYRILSRFFASLARASAASLPAGEKNYFSGMACRYEGDFLDSEGFFSKLESESFEPGTEALIFGPLIDSSDMLELSTVYRGESLISRGMMAEGYEVWRKLADSKPTLVPLSELAKLQALNNVSGPLSDPYTYVETALSDSRVFRIKALEGESGEMASALLASMQADLSRKAASVSMLRGAYVDALDKLDGAHQKRNGYNPDFINPPSFFVELGGAYLSTGQYAPAVEILFELSRQFPSARLCYESLKRLYASRTGGEAPPR
;
A
#
# COMPACT_ATOMS: atom_id res chain seq x y z
N MET A 1 26.35 62.66 -15.60
CA MET A 1 26.45 64.06 -15.13
C MET A 1 25.18 64.37 -14.35
N LYS A 2 25.29 64.43 -13.01
CA LYS A 2 25.17 65.63 -12.16
C LYS A 2 23.73 66.18 -12.01
N ARG A 3 23.18 65.92 -10.79
CA ARG A 3 22.47 66.81 -9.83
C ARG A 3 21.15 67.46 -10.32
N SER A 4 20.11 67.68 -9.51
CA SER A 4 20.13 68.10 -8.11
C SER A 4 18.78 67.90 -7.41
N TRP A 5 18.86 67.52 -6.14
CA TRP A 5 17.89 67.80 -5.07
C TRP A 5 17.92 69.28 -4.69
N VAL A 6 16.82 69.80 -4.10
CA VAL A 6 16.76 70.70 -2.92
C VAL A 6 15.34 70.53 -2.32
N ALA A 7 15.15 69.92 -1.14
CA ALA A 7 15.19 70.51 0.23
C ALA A 7 14.06 71.55 0.46
N SER A 8 13.42 71.76 1.61
CA SER A 8 13.67 71.49 3.04
C SER A 8 12.40 71.98 3.79
N PHE A 9 11.87 71.26 4.79
CA PHE A 9 12.06 71.45 6.26
C PHE A 9 11.30 72.60 6.96
N LEU A 10 10.98 72.34 8.25
CA LEU A 10 10.61 73.24 9.39
C LEU A 10 9.08 73.45 9.62
N VAL A 11 8.48 73.31 10.82
CA VAL A 11 8.88 73.60 12.23
C VAL A 11 7.99 72.75 13.19
N ILE A 12 8.53 71.86 14.06
CA ILE A 12 8.84 71.97 15.52
C ILE A 12 7.64 72.16 16.49
N ALA A 13 7.47 71.18 17.40
CA ALA A 13 7.30 71.28 18.88
C ALA A 13 6.45 70.09 19.41
N LEU A 14 6.75 69.34 20.48
CA LEU A 14 7.71 69.49 21.57
C LEU A 14 7.89 68.13 22.28
N LEU A 15 9.15 67.75 22.51
CA LEU A 15 9.61 66.74 23.47
C LEU A 15 9.79 67.40 24.83
N LEU A 16 9.40 66.73 25.92
CA LEU A 16 9.99 66.95 27.23
C LEU A 16 10.65 65.65 27.69
N SER A 17 11.92 65.77 28.06
CA SER A 17 12.76 64.70 28.56
C SER A 17 13.34 65.06 29.93
N LEU A 18 13.34 64.03 30.78
CA LEU A 18 14.46 63.56 31.60
C LEU A 18 14.80 64.16 32.99
N VAL A 19 15.03 63.17 33.86
CA VAL A 19 15.95 63.03 35.01
C VAL A 19 15.43 63.29 36.43
N GLY A 20 15.26 62.18 37.16
CA GLY A 20 15.52 62.06 38.59
C GLY A 20 16.00 60.64 38.91
N CYS A 21 17.28 60.47 39.19
CA CYS A 21 17.90 59.20 39.58
C CYS A 21 17.39 58.72 40.95
N ASN A 22 17.19 57.41 41.12
CA ASN A 22 17.71 56.72 42.29
C ASN A 22 17.90 55.21 42.05
N LYS A 23 19.10 54.72 42.39
CA LYS A 23 19.49 53.31 42.45
C LYS A 23 18.93 52.67 43.72
N SER A 24 18.39 51.47 43.60
CA SER A 24 18.60 50.41 44.59
C SER A 24 18.44 49.03 43.91
N ALA A 25 19.51 48.26 43.96
CA ALA A 25 19.54 46.85 43.59
C ALA A 25 18.76 46.01 44.62
N SER A 26 18.03 44.98 44.16
CA SER A 26 18.27 43.56 44.49
C SER A 26 16.99 42.73 44.42
N LYS A 27 17.11 41.58 43.73
CA LYS A 27 16.43 40.28 43.98
C LYS A 27 14.90 40.25 44.08
N ALA A 28 14.28 39.68 43.04
CA ALA A 28 13.50 38.45 43.22
C ALA A 28 13.46 37.70 41.88
N GLU A 29 13.94 36.47 41.91
CA GLU A 29 13.79 35.46 40.87
C GLU A 29 12.30 35.28 40.55
N ALA A 30 11.91 35.54 39.31
CA ALA A 30 10.75 34.90 38.70
C ALA A 30 11.32 33.88 37.71
N THR A 31 11.59 32.70 38.26
CA THR A 31 11.82 31.46 37.53
C THR A 31 10.79 31.32 36.42
N ALA A 32 11.28 31.37 35.18
CA ALA A 32 10.57 30.84 34.03
C ALA A 32 10.32 29.34 34.29
N THR A 33 9.15 29.04 34.83
CA THR A 33 8.61 27.69 34.96
C THR A 33 7.28 27.67 34.22
N SER A 34 7.40 27.69 32.89
CA SER A 34 6.42 27.08 32.01
C SER A 34 7.19 26.12 31.11
N ALA A 35 7.68 25.03 31.72
CA ALA A 35 7.86 23.81 30.97
C ALA A 35 6.44 23.35 30.61
N GLU A 36 5.91 23.86 29.50
CA GLU A 36 4.89 23.15 28.75
C GLU A 36 5.44 21.74 28.56
N GLN A 37 4.75 20.76 29.11
CA GLN A 37 5.04 19.36 28.81
C GLN A 37 4.87 19.22 27.31
N ALA A 38 5.99 19.10 26.59
CA ALA A 38 5.97 18.82 25.17
C ALA A 38 5.09 17.60 24.95
N ASP A 39 4.14 17.71 24.03
CA ASP A 39 3.27 16.61 23.64
C ASP A 39 4.15 15.37 23.37
N PRO A 40 3.93 14.21 24.02
CA PRO A 40 4.74 13.02 23.82
C PRO A 40 4.92 12.66 22.34
N SER A 41 3.92 12.96 21.50
CA SER A 41 4.00 12.78 20.05
C SER A 41 4.94 13.78 19.36
N LEU A 42 5.00 15.04 19.80
CA LEU A 42 5.97 16.03 19.30
C LEU A 42 7.38 15.72 19.78
N GLN A 43 7.53 15.22 21.01
CA GLN A 43 8.82 14.79 21.52
C GLN A 43 9.34 13.57 20.73
N ARG A 44 8.49 12.57 20.46
CA ARG A 44 8.83 11.44 19.57
C ARG A 44 9.19 11.90 18.16
N LEU A 45 8.40 12.81 17.58
CA LEU A 45 8.68 13.38 16.26
C LEU A 45 10.06 14.06 16.23
N SER A 46 10.40 14.84 17.27
CA SER A 46 11.68 15.57 17.34
C SER A 46 12.91 14.68 17.44
N THR A 47 12.78 13.49 18.04
CA THR A 47 13.86 12.51 18.18
C THR A 47 13.89 11.49 17.05
N SER A 48 12.82 11.40 16.26
CA SER A 48 12.76 10.52 15.08
C SER A 48 13.66 10.99 13.94
N TRP A 49 13.99 10.10 13.01
CA TRP A 49 14.79 10.35 11.79
C TRP A 49 14.24 11.50 10.96
N ILE A 50 12.94 11.76 11.06
CA ILE A 50 12.23 12.89 10.45
C ILE A 50 12.48 14.17 11.21
N GLY A 51 12.36 14.17 12.54
CA GLY A 51 12.73 15.30 13.36
C GLY A 51 14.19 15.65 13.10
N LEU A 52 15.05 14.63 13.04
CA LEU A 52 16.45 14.78 12.66
C LEU A 52 16.61 15.29 11.23
N TYR A 53 15.88 14.78 10.22
CA TYR A 53 15.91 15.30 8.84
C TYR A 53 15.43 16.75 8.74
N ALA A 54 14.30 17.08 9.38
CA ALA A 54 13.75 18.43 9.46
C ALA A 54 14.71 19.37 10.19
N ASN A 55 15.39 18.88 11.22
CA ASN A 55 16.46 19.59 11.93
C ASN A 55 17.80 19.58 11.16
N ARG A 56 17.82 19.04 9.93
CA ARG A 56 19.00 18.91 9.07
C ARG A 56 20.18 18.21 9.74
N ASP A 57 19.91 17.10 10.42
CA ASP A 57 20.95 16.16 10.80
C ASP A 57 21.77 15.79 9.56
N GLU A 58 23.08 16.02 9.63
CA GLU A 58 23.97 15.98 8.48
C GLU A 58 24.02 14.59 7.83
N LYS A 59 23.94 13.52 8.63
CA LYS A 59 23.99 12.15 8.14
C LYS A 59 22.73 11.79 7.35
N ILE A 60 21.58 12.23 7.86
CA ILE A 60 20.27 11.94 7.28
C ILE A 60 20.02 12.79 6.04
N ALA A 61 20.32 14.08 6.12
CA ALA A 61 20.23 14.99 4.99
C ALA A 61 21.08 14.46 3.84
N LYS A 62 22.33 14.08 4.10
CA LYS A 62 23.22 13.49 3.10
C LYS A 62 22.63 12.24 2.45
N LEU A 63 22.08 11.31 3.22
CA LEU A 63 21.46 10.12 2.66
C LEU A 63 20.29 10.48 1.72
N LEU A 64 19.43 11.41 2.11
CA LEU A 64 18.24 11.75 1.33
C LEU A 64 18.49 12.75 0.19
N THR A 65 19.63 13.43 0.15
CA THR A 65 19.94 14.42 -0.88
C THR A 65 21.10 14.05 -1.79
N GLU A 66 21.98 13.13 -1.39
CA GLU A 66 23.17 12.76 -2.16
C GLU A 66 23.18 11.28 -2.58
N ASP A 67 22.45 10.39 -1.90
CA ASP A 67 22.37 8.98 -2.28
C ASP A 67 21.28 8.77 -3.34
N GLU A 68 21.70 8.41 -4.56
CA GLU A 68 20.82 8.27 -5.72
C GLU A 68 19.69 7.25 -5.47
N GLY A 69 19.94 6.15 -4.74
CA GLY A 69 18.90 5.16 -4.46
C GLY A 69 17.75 5.73 -3.63
N TRP A 70 18.06 6.51 -2.60
CA TRP A 70 17.06 7.15 -1.74
C TRP A 70 16.35 8.32 -2.42
N LEU A 71 17.04 9.05 -3.30
CA LEU A 71 16.42 10.08 -4.15
C LEU A 71 15.35 9.47 -5.06
N HIS A 72 15.68 8.40 -5.79
CA HIS A 72 14.71 7.70 -6.64
C HIS A 72 13.57 7.09 -5.84
N PHE A 73 13.85 6.50 -4.67
CA PHE A 73 12.81 5.94 -3.81
C PHE A 73 11.81 7.02 -3.35
N ARG A 74 12.31 8.18 -2.92
CA ARG A 74 11.51 9.33 -2.49
C ARG A 74 10.62 9.91 -3.60
N GLU A 75 11.09 9.84 -4.83
CA GLU A 75 10.36 10.23 -6.03
C GLU A 75 9.43 9.13 -6.57
N MET A 76 9.41 7.96 -5.89
CA MET A 76 8.67 6.76 -6.27
C MET A 76 9.06 6.22 -7.65
N ASP A 77 10.29 6.49 -8.10
CA ASP A 77 10.92 5.83 -9.25
C ASP A 77 11.53 4.49 -8.78
N LEU A 78 10.63 3.55 -8.47
CA LEU A 78 10.99 2.33 -7.75
C LEU A 78 11.92 1.40 -8.53
N PHE A 79 11.85 1.37 -9.87
CA PHE A 79 12.78 0.54 -10.67
C PHE A 79 14.21 1.07 -10.61
N GLU A 80 14.39 2.40 -10.73
CA GLU A 80 15.71 3.01 -10.57
C GLU A 80 16.21 2.88 -9.13
N ALA A 81 15.35 3.08 -8.13
CA ALA A 81 15.70 2.86 -6.73
C ALA A 81 16.22 1.43 -6.49
N ILE A 82 15.49 0.41 -6.99
CA ILE A 82 15.92 -1.00 -6.93
C ILE A 82 17.27 -1.18 -7.62
N ARG A 83 17.49 -0.60 -8.80
CA ARG A 83 18.74 -0.70 -9.54
C ARG A 83 19.92 -0.15 -8.74
N PHE A 84 19.76 1.00 -8.11
CA PHE A 84 20.79 1.62 -7.28
C PHE A 84 21.08 0.79 -6.03
N PHE A 85 20.07 0.45 -5.24
CA PHE A 85 20.28 -0.32 -4.02
C PHE A 85 20.84 -1.73 -4.28
N SER A 86 20.48 -2.36 -5.40
CA SER A 86 21.00 -3.69 -5.78
C SER A 86 22.50 -3.69 -6.09
N SER A 87 23.09 -2.52 -6.37
CA SER A 87 24.53 -2.38 -6.61
C SER A 87 25.36 -2.22 -5.33
N GLY A 88 24.70 -1.90 -4.22
CA GLY A 88 25.31 -1.66 -2.93
C GLY A 88 25.35 -2.90 -2.02
N ASN A 89 26.00 -2.75 -0.88
CA ASN A 89 26.12 -3.80 0.15
C ASN A 89 26.11 -3.25 1.57
N SER A 90 25.72 -1.99 1.74
CA SER A 90 25.57 -1.36 3.05
C SER A 90 24.22 -1.72 3.66
N TYR A 91 24.08 -1.46 4.97
CA TYR A 91 22.77 -1.53 5.63
C TYR A 91 21.72 -0.66 4.93
N GLY A 92 22.10 0.56 4.50
CA GLY A 92 21.22 1.48 3.80
C GLY A 92 20.71 0.89 2.48
N ASP A 93 21.58 0.21 1.75
CA ASP A 93 21.22 -0.46 0.49
C ASP A 93 20.24 -1.59 0.71
N PHE A 94 20.51 -2.51 1.65
CA PHE A 94 19.59 -3.61 1.96
C PHE A 94 18.24 -3.11 2.48
N ALA A 95 18.23 -2.05 3.31
CA ALA A 95 17.01 -1.46 3.81
C ALA A 95 16.21 -0.79 2.69
N GLY A 96 16.87 0.01 1.84
CA GLY A 96 16.27 0.64 0.67
C GLY A 96 15.71 -0.37 -0.33
N LEU A 97 16.47 -1.43 -0.62
CA LEU A 97 16.08 -2.51 -1.53
C LEU A 97 14.87 -3.29 -1.02
N THR A 98 14.92 -3.74 0.24
CA THR A 98 13.79 -4.41 0.92
C THR A 98 12.54 -3.55 0.82
N ARG A 99 12.70 -2.24 1.00
CA ARG A 99 11.58 -1.33 0.96
C ARG A 99 11.02 -1.16 -0.45
N ALA A 100 11.85 -0.86 -1.43
CA ALA A 100 11.39 -0.70 -2.80
C ALA A 100 10.63 -1.96 -3.31
N TYR A 101 11.06 -3.15 -2.89
CA TYR A 101 10.32 -4.39 -3.17
C TYR A 101 8.97 -4.50 -2.45
N LEU A 102 8.86 -4.12 -1.17
CA LEU A 102 7.55 -4.11 -0.49
C LEU A 102 6.58 -3.08 -1.09
N GLU A 103 7.05 -1.90 -1.53
CA GLU A 103 6.18 -0.94 -2.23
C GLU A 103 5.68 -1.50 -3.56
N MET A 104 6.54 -2.20 -4.30
CA MET A 104 6.12 -2.91 -5.52
C MET A 104 5.06 -3.97 -5.19
N ALA A 105 5.26 -4.75 -4.13
CA ALA A 105 4.33 -5.79 -3.71
C ALA A 105 2.95 -5.20 -3.34
N GLU A 106 2.95 -4.08 -2.60
CA GLU A 106 1.74 -3.33 -2.24
C GLU A 106 1.06 -2.74 -3.47
N THR A 107 1.82 -2.10 -4.35
CA THR A 107 1.32 -1.52 -5.60
C THR A 107 0.61 -2.58 -6.45
N PHE A 108 1.23 -3.74 -6.66
CA PHE A 108 0.59 -4.82 -7.41
C PHE A 108 -0.60 -5.44 -6.68
N SER A 109 -0.60 -5.48 -5.34
CA SER A 109 -1.77 -5.88 -4.56
C SER A 109 -2.94 -4.90 -4.73
N ALA A 110 -2.66 -3.59 -4.75
CA ALA A 110 -3.68 -2.56 -4.98
C ALA A 110 -4.23 -2.63 -6.42
N ILE A 111 -3.35 -2.84 -7.41
CA ILE A 111 -3.76 -3.01 -8.82
C ILE A 111 -4.61 -4.27 -8.96
N ASP A 112 -4.26 -5.37 -8.30
CA ASP A 112 -5.04 -6.61 -8.29
C ASP A 112 -6.46 -6.36 -7.77
N ALA A 113 -6.59 -5.70 -6.61
CA ALA A 113 -7.88 -5.39 -6.03
C ALA A 113 -8.75 -4.51 -6.96
N LEU A 114 -8.17 -3.45 -7.54
CA LEU A 114 -8.87 -2.59 -8.49
C LEU A 114 -9.28 -3.34 -9.76
N PHE A 115 -8.37 -4.15 -10.32
CA PHE A 115 -8.63 -4.98 -11.49
C PHE A 115 -9.80 -5.94 -11.25
N LEU A 116 -9.80 -6.67 -10.13
CA LEU A 116 -10.88 -7.60 -9.79
C LEU A 116 -12.22 -6.87 -9.60
N ASN A 117 -12.20 -5.64 -9.07
CA ASN A 117 -13.40 -4.80 -8.95
C ASN A 117 -13.94 -4.34 -10.31
N ILE A 118 -13.05 -3.90 -11.21
CA ILE A 118 -13.40 -3.53 -12.58
C ILE A 118 -13.99 -4.73 -13.33
N GLU A 119 -13.32 -5.87 -13.27
CA GLU A 119 -13.77 -7.09 -13.95
C GLU A 119 -15.12 -7.57 -13.43
N ALA A 120 -15.31 -7.57 -12.11
CA ALA A 120 -16.59 -7.94 -11.52
C ALA A 120 -17.71 -6.97 -11.92
N ALA A 121 -17.42 -5.66 -12.01
CA ALA A 121 -18.39 -4.67 -12.48
C ALA A 121 -18.72 -4.84 -13.97
N TYR A 122 -17.72 -5.19 -14.79
CA TYR A 122 -17.91 -5.47 -16.21
C TYR A 122 -18.78 -6.71 -16.43
N LEU A 123 -18.52 -7.80 -15.71
CA LEU A 123 -19.29 -9.05 -15.80
C LEU A 123 -20.73 -8.94 -15.27
N GLN A 124 -21.12 -7.78 -14.75
CA GLN A 124 -22.51 -7.45 -14.39
C GLN A 124 -23.21 -6.61 -15.47
N CYS A 125 -22.51 -6.16 -16.51
CA CYS A 125 -23.11 -5.39 -17.59
C CYS A 125 -24.05 -6.27 -18.43
N PRO A 126 -25.19 -5.73 -18.93
CA PRO A 126 -26.17 -6.50 -19.71
C PRO A 126 -25.61 -7.16 -20.97
N ASP A 127 -24.55 -6.59 -21.54
CA ASP A 127 -23.90 -7.07 -22.77
C ASP A 127 -23.00 -8.31 -22.53
N CYS A 128 -22.81 -8.71 -21.26
CA CYS A 128 -22.06 -9.92 -20.93
C CYS A 128 -23.00 -11.14 -20.93
N GLU A 129 -23.00 -11.90 -22.02
CA GLU A 129 -23.69 -13.19 -22.08
C GLU A 129 -23.03 -14.22 -21.15
N ASP A 130 -23.84 -15.02 -20.43
CA ASP A 130 -23.39 -16.13 -19.57
C ASP A 130 -22.89 -17.33 -20.40
N THR A 131 -21.88 -17.10 -21.24
CA THR A 131 -21.14 -18.18 -21.90
C THR A 131 -20.35 -18.98 -20.84
N PRO A 132 -20.08 -20.27 -21.06
CA PRO A 132 -19.32 -21.08 -20.10
C PRO A 132 -17.97 -20.48 -19.71
N ASP A 133 -17.23 -19.89 -20.65
CA ASP A 133 -15.96 -19.21 -20.40
C ASP A 133 -16.10 -17.99 -19.47
N LEU A 134 -17.14 -17.16 -19.70
CA LEU A 134 -17.38 -15.98 -18.89
C LEU A 134 -17.91 -16.35 -17.50
N LEU A 135 -18.73 -17.40 -17.39
CA LEU A 135 -19.14 -17.97 -16.10
C LEU A 135 -17.94 -18.50 -15.32
N ALA A 136 -17.03 -19.23 -15.97
CA ALA A 136 -15.80 -19.67 -15.34
C ALA A 136 -14.94 -18.49 -14.89
N ARG A 137 -14.76 -17.46 -15.73
CA ARG A 137 -14.05 -16.22 -15.38
C ARG A 137 -14.67 -15.55 -14.16
N LYS A 138 -16.01 -15.40 -14.14
CA LYS A 138 -16.76 -14.83 -13.01
C LYS A 138 -16.53 -15.63 -11.73
N GLY A 139 -16.60 -16.96 -11.81
CA GLY A 139 -16.31 -17.85 -10.68
C GLY A 139 -14.89 -17.68 -10.15
N LEU A 140 -13.88 -17.62 -11.03
CA LEU A 140 -12.49 -17.41 -10.63
C LEU A 140 -12.26 -16.03 -9.99
N ILE A 141 -12.92 -14.98 -10.48
CA ILE A 141 -12.88 -13.64 -9.86
C ILE A 141 -13.52 -13.67 -8.47
N LEU A 142 -14.64 -14.38 -8.29
CA LEU A 142 -15.28 -14.53 -6.98
C LEU A 142 -14.36 -15.26 -5.99
N LEU A 143 -13.69 -16.35 -6.41
CA LEU A 143 -12.68 -17.03 -5.60
C LEU A 143 -11.55 -16.08 -5.19
N ARG A 144 -11.07 -15.27 -6.13
CA ARG A 144 -9.99 -14.29 -5.88
C ARG A 144 -10.38 -13.15 -4.96
N ARG A 145 -11.68 -12.85 -4.86
CA ARG A 145 -12.25 -11.90 -3.90
C ARG A 145 -12.63 -12.54 -2.56
N GLY A 146 -12.38 -13.84 -2.37
CA GLY A 146 -12.78 -14.58 -1.17
C GLY A 146 -14.29 -14.86 -1.09
N GLU A 147 -15.05 -14.66 -2.17
CA GLU A 147 -16.50 -14.89 -2.22
C GLU A 147 -16.82 -16.36 -2.53
N LEU A 148 -16.37 -17.26 -1.65
CA LEU A 148 -16.40 -18.71 -1.84
C LEU A 148 -17.81 -19.26 -2.09
N ASP A 149 -18.81 -18.80 -1.33
CA ASP A 149 -20.19 -19.26 -1.49
C ASP A 149 -20.75 -18.94 -2.88
N LYS A 150 -20.50 -17.73 -3.40
CA LYS A 150 -20.95 -17.34 -4.75
C LYS A 150 -20.18 -18.06 -5.84
N ALA A 151 -18.89 -18.32 -5.64
CA ALA A 151 -18.12 -19.14 -6.57
C ALA A 151 -18.66 -20.58 -6.62
N LYS A 152 -19.05 -21.12 -5.47
CA LYS A 152 -19.67 -22.45 -5.35
C LYS A 152 -20.99 -22.55 -6.08
N GLU A 153 -21.83 -21.51 -6.07
CA GLU A 153 -23.05 -21.46 -6.87
C GLU A 153 -22.81 -21.60 -8.39
N ILE A 154 -21.67 -21.12 -8.89
CA ILE A 154 -21.29 -21.24 -10.30
C ILE A 154 -20.75 -22.64 -10.59
N PHE A 155 -19.74 -23.10 -9.84
CA PHE A 155 -19.03 -24.34 -10.15
C PHE A 155 -19.76 -25.62 -9.73
N SER A 156 -20.83 -25.51 -8.95
CA SER A 156 -21.75 -26.63 -8.65
C SER A 156 -22.76 -26.91 -9.77
N GLN A 157 -22.84 -26.05 -10.79
CA GLN A 157 -23.72 -26.26 -11.93
C GLN A 157 -23.21 -27.42 -12.81
N LYS A 158 -24.10 -27.94 -13.67
CA LYS A 158 -23.74 -29.01 -14.61
C LYS A 158 -22.58 -28.54 -15.50
N VAL A 159 -21.48 -29.29 -15.47
CA VAL A 159 -20.28 -29.03 -16.27
C VAL A 159 -20.64 -28.96 -17.77
N PRO A 160 -20.38 -27.83 -18.43
CA PRO A 160 -20.58 -27.70 -19.87
C PRO A 160 -19.59 -28.58 -20.64
N MET A 161 -20.04 -29.12 -21.78
CA MET A 161 -19.19 -29.93 -22.67
C MET A 161 -17.96 -29.10 -23.10
N GLU A 162 -16.76 -29.70 -23.13
CA GLU A 162 -15.47 -29.05 -23.43
C GLU A 162 -14.89 -28.13 -22.33
N TYR A 163 -15.63 -27.87 -21.25
CA TYR A 163 -15.21 -26.96 -20.17
C TYR A 163 -14.85 -27.65 -18.86
N GLU A 164 -14.67 -28.97 -18.88
CA GLU A 164 -14.36 -29.78 -17.70
C GLU A 164 -13.13 -29.27 -16.94
N GLY A 165 -12.06 -28.91 -17.66
CA GLY A 165 -10.84 -28.36 -17.06
C GLY A 165 -11.11 -27.10 -16.23
N LEU A 166 -11.90 -26.15 -16.74
CA LEU A 166 -12.22 -24.89 -16.05
C LEU A 166 -13.11 -25.12 -14.82
N TRP A 167 -14.09 -26.02 -14.90
CA TRP A 167 -14.94 -26.35 -13.76
C TRP A 167 -14.17 -27.08 -12.66
N LEU A 168 -13.28 -28.00 -13.03
CA LEU A 168 -12.38 -28.64 -12.08
C LEU A 168 -11.44 -27.63 -11.42
N LEU A 169 -10.92 -26.65 -12.16
CA LEU A 169 -10.11 -25.57 -11.58
C LEU A 169 -10.91 -24.75 -10.57
N GLY A 170 -12.13 -24.37 -10.91
CA GLY A 170 -13.02 -23.64 -10.01
C GLY A 170 -13.30 -24.40 -8.73
N ASN A 171 -13.65 -25.68 -8.83
CA ASN A 171 -13.85 -26.54 -7.67
C ASN A 171 -12.57 -26.72 -6.85
N ALA A 172 -11.41 -26.87 -7.50
CA ALA A 172 -10.13 -26.93 -6.80
C ALA A 172 -9.88 -25.69 -5.95
N GLY A 173 -10.15 -24.49 -6.50
CA GLY A 173 -10.03 -23.24 -5.76
C GLY A 173 -11.01 -23.12 -4.58
N ILE A 174 -12.23 -23.65 -4.71
CA ILE A 174 -13.20 -23.70 -3.60
C ILE A 174 -12.64 -24.54 -2.43
N GLU A 175 -12.10 -25.71 -2.73
CA GLU A 175 -11.59 -26.63 -1.70
C GLU A 175 -10.28 -26.10 -1.07
N LEU A 176 -9.34 -25.62 -1.88
CA LEU A 176 -8.08 -25.03 -1.41
C LEU A 176 -8.32 -23.84 -0.48
N LEU A 177 -9.15 -22.89 -0.92
CA LEU A 177 -9.47 -21.69 -0.12
C LEU A 177 -10.44 -21.99 1.02
N GLY A 178 -11.16 -23.11 0.96
CA GLY A 178 -12.01 -23.63 2.03
C GLY A 178 -11.26 -24.43 3.09
N GLY A 179 -9.99 -24.77 2.86
CA GLY A 179 -9.10 -25.48 3.79
C GLY A 179 -8.96 -26.99 3.57
N ASP A 180 -9.53 -27.57 2.51
CA ASP A 180 -9.28 -28.95 2.11
C ASP A 180 -8.16 -29.00 1.05
N GLU A 181 -6.92 -28.83 1.52
CA GLU A 181 -5.75 -28.73 0.65
C GLU A 181 -5.50 -30.01 -0.17
N ASP A 182 -5.69 -31.17 0.42
CA ASP A 182 -5.41 -32.45 -0.22
C ASP A 182 -6.38 -32.72 -1.37
N PHE A 183 -7.69 -32.51 -1.14
CA PHE A 183 -8.69 -32.69 -2.17
C PHE A 183 -8.61 -31.61 -3.25
N GLY A 184 -8.36 -30.36 -2.84
CA GLY A 184 -8.10 -29.25 -3.75
C GLY A 184 -6.93 -29.52 -4.70
N ARG A 185 -5.82 -30.08 -4.19
CA ARG A 185 -4.66 -30.47 -5.00
C ARG A 185 -4.99 -31.60 -5.97
N GLU A 186 -5.78 -32.59 -5.56
CA GLU A 186 -6.25 -33.65 -6.47
C GLU A 186 -7.08 -33.09 -7.64
N LEU A 187 -7.95 -32.11 -7.36
CA LEU A 187 -8.76 -31.44 -8.38
C LEU A 187 -7.92 -30.58 -9.33
N LEU A 188 -6.91 -29.87 -8.82
CA LEU A 188 -5.94 -29.15 -9.66
C LEU A 188 -5.26 -30.08 -10.66
N GLU A 189 -4.77 -31.23 -10.20
CA GLU A 189 -4.12 -32.24 -11.05
C GLU A 189 -5.07 -32.81 -12.12
N LYS A 190 -6.33 -33.04 -11.78
CA LYS A 190 -7.36 -33.45 -12.74
C LYS A 190 -7.66 -32.34 -13.75
N SER A 191 -7.79 -31.10 -13.29
CA SER A 191 -8.02 -29.94 -14.13
C SER A 191 -6.89 -29.76 -15.16
N PHE A 192 -5.64 -29.86 -14.72
CA PHE A 192 -4.47 -29.77 -15.60
C PHE A 192 -4.48 -30.85 -16.69
N LYS A 193 -4.81 -32.10 -16.34
CA LYS A 193 -4.88 -33.21 -17.31
C LYS A 193 -6.02 -33.05 -18.32
N ALA A 194 -7.18 -32.59 -17.86
CA ALA A 194 -8.38 -32.38 -18.68
C ALA A 194 -8.31 -31.11 -19.55
N GLY A 195 -7.51 -30.12 -19.16
CA GLY A 195 -7.44 -28.82 -19.83
C GLY A 195 -6.73 -28.82 -21.18
N SER A 196 -7.10 -27.86 -22.03
CA SER A 196 -6.32 -27.43 -23.21
C SER A 196 -4.99 -26.78 -22.79
N SER A 197 -4.15 -26.41 -23.76
CA SER A 197 -2.88 -25.71 -23.47
C SER A 197 -3.10 -24.43 -22.66
N GLU A 198 -4.10 -23.64 -23.04
CA GLU A 198 -4.46 -22.38 -22.39
C GLU A 198 -5.01 -22.60 -20.98
N VAL A 199 -5.86 -23.62 -20.81
CA VAL A 199 -6.38 -23.99 -19.48
C VAL A 199 -5.26 -24.49 -18.59
N ARG A 200 -4.29 -25.28 -19.10
CA ARG A 200 -3.14 -25.73 -18.32
C ARG A 200 -2.29 -24.59 -17.79
N GLN A 201 -2.02 -23.57 -18.61
CA GLN A 201 -1.33 -22.37 -18.16
C GLN A 201 -2.11 -21.64 -17.06
N LEU A 202 -3.44 -21.51 -17.21
CA LEU A 202 -4.29 -20.91 -16.19
C LEU A 202 -4.28 -21.73 -14.89
N VAL A 203 -4.33 -23.06 -14.98
CA VAL A 203 -4.27 -23.96 -13.82
C VAL A 203 -2.92 -23.84 -13.12
N GLU A 204 -1.80 -23.78 -13.84
CA GLU A 204 -0.48 -23.60 -13.24
C GLU A 204 -0.34 -22.25 -12.52
N VAL A 205 -0.82 -21.18 -13.14
CA VAL A 205 -0.80 -19.82 -12.59
C VAL A 205 -1.70 -19.71 -11.35
N ALA A 206 -2.88 -20.33 -11.37
CA ALA A 206 -3.78 -20.40 -10.22
C ALA A 206 -3.18 -21.25 -9.08
N ALA A 207 -2.64 -22.41 -9.40
CA ALA A 207 -1.94 -23.30 -8.48
C ALA A 207 -0.79 -22.59 -7.76
N PHE A 208 0.04 -21.86 -8.51
CA PHE A 208 1.08 -21.01 -7.94
C PHE A 208 0.50 -19.93 -7.01
N SER A 209 -0.57 -19.25 -7.44
CA SER A 209 -1.20 -18.19 -6.66
C SER A 209 -1.82 -18.68 -5.35
N TRP A 210 -2.28 -19.93 -5.31
CA TRP A 210 -2.84 -20.62 -4.15
C TRP A 210 -1.82 -21.43 -3.35
N ASP A 211 -0.53 -21.33 -3.67
CA ASP A 211 0.55 -22.06 -2.98
C ASP A 211 0.42 -23.60 -3.03
N SER A 212 -0.22 -24.13 -4.08
CA SER A 212 -0.40 -25.57 -4.28
C SER A 212 0.27 -26.02 -5.58
N PRO A 213 1.60 -26.23 -5.61
CA PRO A 213 2.33 -26.54 -6.83
C PRO A 213 1.85 -27.83 -7.48
N LEU A 214 1.87 -27.85 -8.82
CA LEU A 214 1.51 -28.99 -9.65
C LEU A 214 2.72 -29.91 -9.86
N SER A 215 2.45 -31.18 -10.16
CA SER A 215 3.45 -32.14 -10.63
C SER A 215 3.85 -31.92 -12.09
N GLY A 216 2.96 -31.34 -12.90
CA GLY A 216 3.21 -30.97 -14.29
C GLY A 216 3.49 -29.48 -14.45
N ILE A 217 4.22 -29.15 -15.52
CA ILE A 217 4.51 -27.76 -15.93
C ILE A 217 3.87 -27.55 -17.31
N ALA A 218 3.18 -26.43 -17.52
CA ALA A 218 2.59 -26.09 -18.81
C ALA A 218 3.66 -25.58 -19.79
N GLU A 219 3.32 -25.47 -21.07
CA GLU A 219 4.15 -24.74 -22.04
C GLU A 219 3.60 -23.32 -22.20
N GLY A 220 4.48 -22.33 -22.33
CA GLY A 220 4.13 -20.94 -22.65
C GLY A 220 4.69 -19.91 -21.69
N TYR A 221 4.49 -18.63 -22.03
CA TYR A 221 5.13 -17.49 -21.37
C TYR A 221 4.93 -17.44 -19.85
N TYR A 222 3.73 -17.78 -19.37
CA TYR A 222 3.47 -17.79 -17.93
C TYR A 222 4.25 -18.90 -17.21
N SER A 223 4.34 -20.08 -17.82
CA SER A 223 5.11 -21.20 -17.29
C SER A 223 6.61 -20.90 -17.28
N ASP A 224 7.13 -20.30 -18.36
CA ASP A 224 8.52 -19.86 -18.43
C ASP A 224 8.82 -18.84 -17.31
N ALA A 225 7.94 -17.86 -17.11
CA ALA A 225 8.10 -16.86 -16.07
C ALA A 225 8.06 -17.46 -14.65
N LEU A 226 7.14 -18.39 -14.39
CA LEU A 226 7.07 -19.12 -13.12
C LEU A 226 8.29 -20.03 -12.92
N SER A 227 8.86 -20.59 -13.99
CA SER A 227 10.07 -21.41 -13.94
C SER A 227 11.30 -20.57 -13.62
N SER A 228 11.49 -19.43 -14.30
CA SER A 228 12.53 -18.45 -13.95
C SER A 228 12.43 -18.02 -12.48
N TYR A 229 11.20 -17.83 -11.98
CA TYR A 229 10.99 -17.52 -10.56
C TYR A 229 11.46 -18.66 -9.63
N ARG A 230 11.05 -19.91 -9.91
CA ARG A 230 11.45 -21.09 -9.11
C ARG A 230 12.97 -21.30 -9.10
N GLU A 231 13.64 -20.89 -10.18
CA GLU A 231 15.10 -20.98 -10.34
C GLU A 231 15.87 -19.78 -9.77
N GLY A 232 15.17 -18.75 -9.27
CA GLY A 232 15.78 -17.53 -8.72
C GLY A 232 16.21 -16.51 -9.79
N ALA A 233 15.85 -16.72 -11.05
CA ALA A 233 16.06 -15.79 -12.17
C ALA A 233 14.94 -14.73 -12.23
N PHE A 234 14.76 -13.98 -11.14
CA PHE A 234 13.60 -13.10 -10.92
C PHE A 234 13.44 -12.00 -11.98
N ALA A 235 14.53 -11.40 -12.45
CA ALA A 235 14.48 -10.32 -13.45
C ALA A 235 13.90 -10.81 -14.79
N GLU A 236 14.22 -12.05 -15.19
CA GLU A 236 13.75 -12.66 -16.43
C GLU A 236 12.27 -12.99 -16.34
N GLY A 237 11.83 -13.59 -15.22
CA GLY A 237 10.42 -13.88 -14.97
C GLY A 237 9.56 -12.61 -14.85
N LEU A 238 10.09 -11.56 -14.21
CA LEU A 238 9.42 -10.27 -14.09
C LEU A 238 9.23 -9.61 -15.47
N PHE A 239 10.30 -9.55 -16.27
CA PHE A 239 10.24 -8.98 -17.61
C PHE A 239 9.22 -9.72 -18.48
N ALA A 240 9.22 -11.06 -18.41
CA ALA A 240 8.25 -11.88 -19.13
C ALA A 240 6.79 -11.52 -18.77
N LEU A 241 6.48 -11.36 -17.48
CA LEU A 241 5.12 -11.01 -17.03
C LEU A 241 4.73 -9.55 -17.32
N GLN A 242 5.69 -8.62 -17.30
CA GLN A 242 5.42 -7.21 -17.59
C GLN A 242 5.22 -6.93 -19.08
N MET A 243 5.83 -7.74 -19.94
CA MET A 243 5.77 -7.59 -21.39
C MET A 243 4.65 -8.41 -22.06
N LEU A 244 3.79 -9.04 -21.26
CA LEU A 244 2.62 -9.75 -21.77
C LEU A 244 1.74 -8.82 -22.58
N ASP A 245 1.38 -9.25 -23.79
CA ASP A 245 0.37 -8.57 -24.57
C ASP A 245 -1.01 -8.88 -24.00
N PHE A 246 -1.68 -7.84 -23.51
CA PHE A 246 -3.03 -7.92 -22.97
C PHE A 246 -4.09 -7.56 -24.02
N ALA A 247 -3.73 -7.54 -25.31
CA ALA A 247 -4.68 -7.39 -26.40
C ALA A 247 -5.73 -8.52 -26.36
N GLY A 248 -6.99 -8.16 -26.11
CA GLY A 248 -8.10 -9.12 -25.98
C GLY A 248 -8.38 -9.59 -24.55
N ALA A 249 -7.65 -9.07 -23.56
CA ALA A 249 -7.87 -9.39 -22.15
C ALA A 249 -9.34 -9.19 -21.75
N GLY A 250 -9.85 -10.16 -21.00
CA GLY A 250 -11.21 -10.09 -20.48
C GLY A 250 -12.26 -10.93 -21.18
N GLN A 251 -11.98 -11.46 -22.38
CA GLN A 251 -13.00 -12.17 -23.16
C GLN A 251 -13.24 -13.62 -22.70
N LYS A 252 -12.31 -14.23 -21.96
CA LYS A 252 -12.36 -15.64 -21.52
C LYS A 252 -11.69 -15.83 -20.15
N ALA A 253 -11.86 -16.99 -19.52
CA ALA A 253 -11.03 -17.36 -18.38
C ALA A 253 -9.58 -17.58 -18.83
N GLU A 254 -8.66 -16.73 -18.38
CA GLU A 254 -7.26 -16.72 -18.84
C GLU A 254 -6.29 -16.41 -17.70
N PRO A 255 -4.99 -16.76 -17.82
CA PRO A 255 -4.02 -16.60 -16.73
C PRO A 255 -3.84 -15.16 -16.25
N GLY A 256 -4.13 -14.17 -17.11
CA GLY A 256 -4.07 -12.75 -16.79
C GLY A 256 -4.90 -12.35 -15.56
N ILE A 257 -5.92 -13.13 -15.19
CA ILE A 257 -6.71 -12.91 -13.95
C ILE A 257 -5.82 -12.93 -12.69
N PHE A 258 -4.67 -13.61 -12.74
CA PHE A 258 -3.75 -13.82 -11.62
C PHE A 258 -2.43 -13.06 -11.72
N VAL A 259 -2.19 -12.33 -12.81
CA VAL A 259 -0.88 -11.71 -13.07
C VAL A 259 -0.45 -10.75 -11.94
N TYR A 260 -1.37 -9.94 -11.42
CA TYR A 260 -1.04 -8.97 -10.37
C TYR A 260 -0.79 -9.65 -9.02
N ARG A 261 -1.51 -10.72 -8.69
CA ARG A 261 -1.22 -11.55 -7.52
C ARG A 261 0.16 -12.17 -7.62
N ILE A 262 0.53 -12.71 -8.79
CA ILE A 262 1.87 -13.26 -9.01
C ILE A 262 2.94 -12.19 -8.82
N LEU A 263 2.79 -11.03 -9.45
CA LEU A 263 3.73 -9.92 -9.32
C LEU A 263 3.87 -9.46 -7.87
N SER A 264 2.76 -9.32 -7.14
CA SER A 264 2.76 -8.96 -5.71
C SER A 264 3.54 -9.98 -4.88
N ARG A 265 3.25 -11.29 -5.06
CA ARG A 265 3.98 -12.37 -4.38
C ARG A 265 5.47 -12.35 -4.72
N PHE A 266 5.82 -12.14 -5.99
CA PHE A 266 7.22 -12.10 -6.44
C PHE A 266 8.03 -11.00 -5.75
N PHE A 267 7.51 -9.78 -5.76
CA PHE A 267 8.17 -8.67 -5.10
C PHE A 267 8.23 -8.86 -3.58
N ALA A 268 7.21 -9.47 -2.98
CA ALA A 268 7.24 -9.83 -1.58
C ALA A 268 8.36 -10.83 -1.25
N SER A 269 8.56 -11.86 -2.08
CA SER A 269 9.65 -12.82 -1.88
C SER A 269 11.04 -12.19 -2.04
N LEU A 270 11.19 -11.25 -2.98
CA LEU A 270 12.41 -10.45 -3.11
C LEU A 270 12.66 -9.57 -1.88
N ALA A 271 11.61 -8.95 -1.34
CA ALA A 271 11.70 -8.19 -0.10
C ALA A 271 12.15 -9.06 1.07
N ARG A 272 11.58 -10.26 1.22
CA ARG A 272 11.97 -11.21 2.27
C ARG A 272 13.42 -11.67 2.14
N ALA A 273 13.87 -11.95 0.92
CA ALA A 273 15.26 -12.31 0.63
C ALA A 273 16.22 -11.17 1.00
N SER A 274 15.89 -9.93 0.63
CA SER A 274 16.69 -8.74 0.98
C SER A 274 16.69 -8.47 2.49
N ALA A 275 15.55 -8.62 3.16
CA ALA A 275 15.40 -8.43 4.60
C ALA A 275 16.26 -9.40 5.43
N ALA A 276 16.65 -10.55 4.88
CA ALA A 276 17.48 -11.53 5.57
C ALA A 276 18.86 -10.98 5.98
N SER A 277 19.34 -9.95 5.30
CA SER A 277 20.61 -9.25 5.56
C SER A 277 20.50 -8.12 6.60
N LEU A 278 19.29 -7.82 7.08
CA LEU A 278 19.04 -6.77 8.08
C LEU A 278 19.19 -7.30 9.51
N PRO A 279 19.36 -6.42 10.52
CA PRO A 279 19.32 -6.79 11.93
C PRO A 279 17.97 -7.41 12.31
N ALA A 280 17.93 -8.07 13.48
CA ALA A 280 16.84 -8.98 13.84
C ALA A 280 15.45 -8.33 13.83
N GLY A 281 15.32 -7.09 14.33
CA GLY A 281 14.06 -6.35 14.36
C GLY A 281 13.53 -6.05 12.96
N GLU A 282 14.33 -5.40 12.12
CA GLU A 282 13.95 -5.04 10.75
C GLU A 282 13.71 -6.29 9.91
N LYS A 283 14.58 -7.29 10.06
CA LYS A 283 14.45 -8.58 9.37
C LYS A 283 13.10 -9.21 9.68
N ASN A 284 12.74 -9.35 10.95
CA ASN A 284 11.48 -9.97 11.34
C ASN A 284 10.28 -9.12 10.90
N TYR A 285 10.34 -7.80 11.07
CA TYR A 285 9.25 -6.92 10.64
C TYR A 285 9.01 -6.98 9.13
N PHE A 286 10.05 -6.77 8.32
CA PHE A 286 9.91 -6.75 6.86
C PHE A 286 9.65 -8.14 6.28
N SER A 287 10.21 -9.21 6.86
CA SER A 287 9.86 -10.58 6.45
C SER A 287 8.41 -10.90 6.78
N GLY A 288 7.90 -10.48 7.94
CA GLY A 288 6.50 -10.64 8.30
C GLY A 288 5.55 -9.92 7.34
N MET A 289 5.91 -8.69 6.93
CA MET A 289 5.18 -7.92 5.91
C MET A 289 5.22 -8.60 4.54
N ALA A 290 6.39 -9.07 4.11
CA ALA A 290 6.53 -9.82 2.86
C ALA A 290 5.64 -11.07 2.87
N CYS A 291 5.66 -11.86 3.93
CA CYS A 291 4.81 -13.05 4.06
C CYS A 291 3.31 -12.72 3.94
N ARG A 292 2.85 -11.55 4.41
CA ARG A 292 1.45 -11.10 4.20
C ARG A 292 1.12 -10.92 2.72
N TYR A 293 1.99 -10.24 1.97
CA TYR A 293 1.79 -10.06 0.53
C TYR A 293 1.93 -11.39 -0.24
N GLU A 294 2.79 -12.31 0.23
CA GLU A 294 2.86 -13.69 -0.27
C GLU A 294 1.55 -14.47 -0.02
N GLY A 295 0.79 -14.12 1.04
CA GLY A 295 -0.35 -14.89 1.55
C GLY A 295 0.04 -15.99 2.53
N ASP A 296 1.31 -16.05 2.94
CA ASP A 296 1.80 -16.97 3.97
C ASP A 296 1.59 -16.36 5.35
N PHE A 297 0.34 -16.42 5.82
CA PHE A 297 -0.03 -15.89 7.13
C PHE A 297 0.55 -16.70 8.30
N LEU A 298 1.01 -17.94 8.06
CA LEU A 298 1.66 -18.75 9.10
C LEU A 298 3.06 -18.20 9.39
N ASP A 299 3.90 -18.07 8.36
CA ASP A 299 5.23 -17.50 8.52
C ASP A 299 5.17 -16.03 8.92
N SER A 300 4.17 -15.28 8.41
CA SER A 300 3.94 -13.89 8.82
C SER A 300 3.75 -13.76 10.34
N GLU A 301 2.85 -14.56 10.93
CA GLU A 301 2.64 -14.62 12.38
C GLU A 301 3.92 -15.05 13.13
N GLY A 302 4.64 -16.02 12.58
CA GLY A 302 5.91 -16.51 13.11
C GLY A 302 7.04 -15.48 13.11
N PHE A 303 7.04 -14.53 12.17
CA PHE A 303 7.98 -13.41 12.16
C PHE A 303 7.58 -12.32 13.16
N PHE A 304 6.32 -11.90 13.17
CA PHE A 304 5.86 -10.85 14.07
C PHE A 304 5.88 -11.27 15.55
N SER A 305 5.66 -12.54 15.86
CA SER A 305 5.73 -13.06 17.24
C SER A 305 7.13 -13.03 17.86
N LYS A 306 8.19 -12.83 17.05
CA LYS A 306 9.59 -12.72 17.51
C LYS A 306 10.01 -11.28 17.83
N LEU A 307 9.13 -10.29 17.62
CA LEU A 307 9.44 -8.89 17.86
C LEU A 307 9.13 -8.49 19.30
N GLU A 308 10.13 -7.89 19.95
CA GLU A 308 10.07 -7.27 21.26
C GLU A 308 10.60 -5.83 21.19
N SER A 309 10.36 -4.99 22.20
CA SER A 309 10.81 -3.60 22.20
C SER A 309 12.33 -3.42 22.05
N GLU A 310 13.11 -4.43 22.46
CA GLU A 310 14.57 -4.44 22.35
C GLU A 310 15.07 -4.98 20.99
N SER A 311 14.17 -5.37 20.09
CA SER A 311 14.53 -6.01 18.80
C SER A 311 15.11 -5.05 17.77
N PHE A 312 14.90 -3.75 17.93
CA PHE A 312 15.34 -2.70 17.01
C PHE A 312 16.61 -2.03 17.53
N GLU A 313 17.61 -1.80 16.69
CA GLU A 313 18.82 -1.09 17.11
C GLU A 313 18.50 0.39 17.42
N PRO A 314 19.17 1.05 18.37
CA PRO A 314 18.99 2.49 18.60
C PRO A 314 19.30 3.29 17.33
N GLY A 315 18.30 4.03 16.79
CA GLY A 315 18.43 4.75 15.52
C GLY A 315 18.15 3.90 14.26
N THR A 316 17.69 2.65 14.40
CA THR A 316 16.95 1.95 13.34
C THR A 316 15.53 2.48 13.25
N GLU A 317 15.44 3.75 12.88
CA GLU A 317 14.16 4.36 12.53
C GLU A 317 13.94 4.03 11.06
N ALA A 318 13.01 3.12 10.83
CA ALA A 318 12.69 2.67 9.50
C ALA A 318 11.71 3.63 8.82
N LEU A 319 12.10 4.24 7.71
CA LEU A 319 11.08 4.70 6.75
C LEU A 319 10.27 3.47 6.35
N ILE A 320 8.96 3.52 6.59
CA ILE A 320 8.00 2.63 5.97
C ILE A 320 7.12 3.52 5.10
N PHE A 321 6.82 3.00 3.91
CA PHE A 321 5.96 3.55 2.87
C PHE A 321 4.89 4.48 3.39
N GLY A 322 4.84 5.71 2.87
CA GLY A 322 3.85 6.67 3.35
C GLY A 322 4.25 7.27 4.71
N PRO A 323 3.61 6.93 5.85
CA PRO A 323 3.86 7.61 7.10
C PRO A 323 5.20 7.25 7.71
N LEU A 324 5.75 8.30 8.30
CA LEU A 324 6.71 8.28 9.38
C LEU A 324 6.29 7.30 10.48
N ILE A 325 7.04 6.22 10.68
CA ILE A 325 6.85 5.33 11.83
C ILE A 325 8.18 4.99 12.49
N ASP A 326 8.20 5.08 13.81
CA ASP A 326 9.36 4.71 14.61
C ASP A 326 9.34 3.21 14.99
N SER A 327 10.34 2.76 15.76
CA SER A 327 10.40 1.36 16.21
C SER A 327 9.23 0.97 17.13
N SER A 328 8.63 1.93 17.85
CA SER A 328 7.43 1.70 18.65
C SER A 328 6.22 1.46 17.74
N ASP A 329 6.04 2.30 16.73
CA ASP A 329 4.99 2.15 15.73
C ASP A 329 5.16 0.84 14.93
N MET A 330 6.38 0.45 14.58
CA MET A 330 6.67 -0.85 13.95
C MET A 330 6.25 -2.02 14.85
N LEU A 331 6.53 -1.94 16.16
CA LEU A 331 6.13 -2.97 17.10
C LEU A 331 4.61 -3.04 17.23
N GLU A 332 3.93 -1.90 17.36
CA GLU A 332 2.47 -1.83 17.42
C GLU A 332 1.82 -2.33 16.12
N LEU A 333 2.33 -1.92 14.95
CA LEU A 333 1.89 -2.42 13.65
C LEU A 333 2.14 -3.92 13.49
N SER A 334 3.27 -4.44 13.96
CA SER A 334 3.52 -5.89 13.95
C SER A 334 2.46 -6.64 14.76
N THR A 335 1.96 -6.04 15.84
CA THR A 335 0.86 -6.60 16.63
C THR A 335 -0.47 -6.55 15.87
N VAL A 336 -0.75 -5.44 15.17
CA VAL A 336 -1.90 -5.33 14.26
C VAL A 336 -1.85 -6.45 13.21
N TYR A 337 -0.73 -6.58 12.52
CA TYR A 337 -0.55 -7.55 11.45
C TYR A 337 -0.52 -9.00 11.93
N ARG A 338 0.02 -9.26 13.12
CA ARG A 338 -0.06 -10.58 13.74
C ARG A 338 -1.50 -11.01 14.00
N GLY A 339 -2.34 -10.09 14.51
CA GLY A 339 -3.76 -10.37 14.73
C GLY A 339 -4.50 -10.66 13.42
N GLU A 340 -4.18 -9.92 12.34
CA GLU A 340 -4.70 -10.19 11.00
C GLU A 340 -4.27 -11.57 10.48
N SER A 341 -2.98 -11.91 10.57
CA SER A 341 -2.46 -13.21 10.15
C SER A 341 -3.14 -14.38 10.85
N LEU A 342 -3.48 -14.25 12.14
CA LEU A 342 -4.27 -15.25 12.87
C LEU A 342 -5.71 -15.35 12.34
N ILE A 343 -6.37 -14.22 12.11
CA ILE A 343 -7.73 -14.15 11.54
C ILE A 343 -7.78 -14.80 10.16
N SER A 344 -6.82 -14.47 9.29
CA SER A 344 -6.71 -15.03 7.93
C SER A 344 -6.48 -16.54 7.92
N ARG A 345 -5.95 -17.12 9.01
CA ARG A 345 -5.78 -18.57 9.20
C ARG A 345 -7.00 -19.25 9.84
N GLY A 346 -8.10 -18.53 10.05
CA GLY A 346 -9.29 -19.03 10.74
C GLY A 346 -9.17 -19.06 12.27
N MET A 347 -8.06 -18.57 12.85
CA MET A 347 -7.85 -18.46 14.30
C MET A 347 -8.43 -17.14 14.82
N MET A 348 -9.75 -16.98 14.61
CA MET A 348 -10.48 -15.74 14.86
C MET A 348 -10.29 -15.27 16.31
N ALA A 349 -10.56 -16.14 17.29
CA ALA A 349 -10.55 -15.78 18.72
C ALA A 349 -9.16 -15.28 19.18
N GLU A 350 -8.10 -15.95 18.74
CA GLU A 350 -6.72 -15.59 19.05
C GLU A 350 -6.33 -14.25 18.41
N GLY A 351 -6.67 -14.06 17.14
CA GLY A 351 -6.41 -12.79 16.45
C GLY A 351 -7.14 -11.61 17.09
N TYR A 352 -8.41 -11.80 17.49
CA TYR A 352 -9.16 -10.78 18.23
C TYR A 352 -8.52 -10.43 19.57
N GLU A 353 -8.03 -11.41 20.31
CA GLU A 353 -7.40 -11.17 21.60
C GLU A 353 -6.10 -10.36 21.45
N VAL A 354 -5.32 -10.62 20.39
CA VAL A 354 -4.15 -9.81 20.04
C VAL A 354 -4.55 -8.36 19.77
N TRP A 355 -5.56 -8.13 18.93
CA TRP A 355 -6.06 -6.78 18.63
C TRP A 355 -6.65 -6.07 19.85
N ARG A 356 -7.36 -6.80 20.72
CA ARG A 356 -7.94 -6.25 21.95
C ARG A 356 -6.86 -5.72 22.89
N LYS A 357 -5.82 -6.52 23.14
CA LYS A 357 -4.68 -6.10 23.99
C LYS A 357 -4.00 -4.85 23.45
N LEU A 358 -3.85 -4.76 22.12
CA LEU A 358 -3.29 -3.57 21.49
C LEU A 358 -4.22 -2.36 21.66
N ALA A 359 -5.53 -2.51 21.42
CA ALA A 359 -6.47 -1.40 21.62
C ALA A 359 -6.48 -0.89 23.07
N ASP A 360 -6.40 -1.80 24.05
CA ASP A 360 -6.35 -1.48 25.48
C ASP A 360 -5.05 -0.74 25.87
N SER A 361 -3.95 -0.95 25.13
CA SER A 361 -2.68 -0.26 25.37
C SER A 361 -2.64 1.17 24.82
N LYS A 362 -3.70 1.63 24.13
CA LYS A 362 -3.81 2.96 23.51
C LYS A 362 -2.67 3.23 22.51
N PRO A 363 -2.68 2.52 21.36
CA PRO A 363 -1.62 2.62 20.37
C PRO A 363 -1.62 4.01 19.71
N THR A 364 -0.55 4.34 19.00
CA THR A 364 -0.46 5.61 18.28
C THR A 364 -1.45 5.67 17.10
N LEU A 365 -1.52 6.83 16.43
CA LEU A 365 -2.49 7.06 15.36
C LEU A 365 -2.32 6.10 14.17
N VAL A 366 -1.08 5.75 13.82
CA VAL A 366 -0.79 4.93 12.63
C VAL A 366 -1.19 3.46 12.81
N PRO A 367 -0.81 2.77 13.91
CA PRO A 367 -1.27 1.41 14.19
C PRO A 367 -2.77 1.36 14.49
N LEU A 368 -3.34 2.35 15.17
CA LEU A 368 -4.78 2.38 15.46
C LEU A 368 -5.63 2.50 14.18
N SER A 369 -5.21 3.36 13.24
CA SER A 369 -5.88 3.50 11.95
C SER A 369 -5.73 2.25 11.07
N GLU A 370 -4.57 1.57 11.13
CA GLU A 370 -4.38 0.30 10.41
C GLU A 370 -5.24 -0.82 11.02
N LEU A 371 -5.32 -0.90 12.36
CA LEU A 371 -6.24 -1.82 13.05
C LEU A 371 -7.69 -1.58 12.61
N ALA A 372 -8.13 -0.32 12.58
CA ALA A 372 -9.45 0.04 12.10
C ALA A 372 -9.70 -0.38 10.63
N LYS A 373 -8.72 -0.13 9.75
CA LYS A 373 -8.79 -0.59 8.35
C LYS A 373 -8.95 -2.10 8.25
N LEU A 374 -8.08 -2.86 8.92
CA LEU A 374 -8.11 -4.33 8.85
C LEU A 374 -9.33 -4.93 9.52
N GLN A 375 -9.82 -4.35 10.62
CA GLN A 375 -11.08 -4.78 11.25
C GLN A 375 -12.26 -4.58 10.29
N ALA A 376 -12.32 -3.46 9.57
CA ALA A 376 -13.35 -3.20 8.57
C ALA A 376 -13.23 -4.15 7.37
N LEU A 377 -12.02 -4.33 6.82
CA LEU A 377 -11.76 -5.17 5.65
C LEU A 377 -12.12 -6.64 5.91
N ASN A 378 -11.77 -7.16 7.09
CA ASN A 378 -12.10 -8.53 7.46
C ASN A 378 -13.56 -8.71 7.89
N ASN A 379 -14.36 -7.63 7.93
CA ASN A 379 -15.76 -7.63 8.35
C ASN A 379 -15.97 -8.33 9.71
N VAL A 380 -15.13 -7.97 10.67
CA VAL A 380 -15.01 -8.63 11.97
C VAL A 380 -15.48 -7.71 13.10
N SER A 381 -16.22 -8.25 14.07
CA SER A 381 -16.64 -7.51 15.28
C SER A 381 -15.45 -7.42 16.26
N GLY A 382 -14.45 -6.62 15.90
CA GLY A 382 -13.21 -6.46 16.65
C GLY A 382 -13.29 -5.49 17.83
N PRO A 383 -12.15 -5.14 18.42
CA PRO A 383 -12.09 -4.31 19.64
C PRO A 383 -12.55 -2.86 19.41
N LEU A 384 -12.55 -2.38 18.17
CA LEU A 384 -12.99 -1.02 17.85
C LEU A 384 -14.50 -1.02 17.60
N SER A 385 -15.25 -0.27 18.40
CA SER A 385 -16.72 -0.19 18.30
C SER A 385 -17.21 0.39 16.97
N ASP A 386 -16.46 1.35 16.40
CA ASP A 386 -16.71 1.90 15.07
C ASP A 386 -15.37 2.25 14.40
N PRO A 387 -14.82 1.34 13.56
CA PRO A 387 -13.58 1.58 12.85
C PRO A 387 -13.53 2.91 12.09
N TYR A 388 -14.67 3.37 11.55
CA TYR A 388 -14.73 4.63 10.81
C TYR A 388 -14.39 5.84 11.70
N THR A 389 -14.98 5.92 12.90
CA THR A 389 -14.68 7.01 13.84
C THR A 389 -13.19 7.06 14.20
N TYR A 390 -12.54 5.91 14.34
CA TYR A 390 -11.11 5.86 14.67
C TYR A 390 -10.21 6.37 13.53
N VAL A 391 -10.47 5.98 12.28
CA VAL A 391 -9.68 6.50 11.14
C VAL A 391 -9.94 7.99 10.89
N GLU A 392 -11.17 8.48 11.08
CA GLU A 392 -11.48 9.91 10.96
C GLU A 392 -10.78 10.73 12.03
N THR A 393 -10.76 10.22 13.27
CA THR A 393 -10.08 10.88 14.39
C THR A 393 -8.58 10.95 14.12
N ALA A 394 -7.97 9.84 13.69
CA ALA A 394 -6.55 9.83 13.34
C ALA A 394 -6.20 10.80 12.21
N LEU A 395 -7.04 10.86 11.16
CA LEU A 395 -6.85 11.80 10.06
C LEU A 395 -6.99 13.26 10.53
N SER A 396 -7.99 13.56 11.37
CA SER A 396 -8.17 14.90 11.96
C SER A 396 -6.99 15.30 12.83
N ASP A 397 -6.55 14.42 13.74
CA ASP A 397 -5.43 14.67 14.64
C ASP A 397 -4.13 14.90 13.88
N SER A 398 -3.88 14.14 12.80
CA SER A 398 -2.71 14.34 11.94
C SER A 398 -2.64 15.74 11.32
N ARG A 399 -3.80 16.32 10.94
CA ARG A 399 -3.88 17.68 10.41
C ARG A 399 -3.55 18.71 11.48
N VAL A 400 -4.01 18.50 12.70
CA VAL A 400 -3.68 19.36 13.85
C VAL A 400 -2.19 19.30 14.16
N PHE A 401 -1.60 18.10 14.16
CA PHE A 401 -0.15 17.93 14.34
C PHE A 401 0.65 18.66 13.26
N ARG A 402 0.20 18.60 12.00
CA ARG A 402 0.84 19.32 10.89
C ARG A 402 0.81 20.83 11.05
N ILE A 403 -0.31 21.39 11.51
CA ILE A 403 -0.43 22.83 11.79
C ILE A 403 0.54 23.23 12.90
N LYS A 404 0.58 22.48 14.00
CA LYS A 404 1.50 22.75 15.12
C LYS A 404 2.97 22.64 14.71
N ALA A 405 3.31 21.69 13.83
CA ALA A 405 4.68 21.53 13.35
C ALA A 405 5.15 22.69 12.47
N LEU A 406 4.24 23.33 11.72
CA LEU A 406 4.54 24.53 10.93
C LEU A 406 4.92 25.75 11.80
N GLU A 407 4.56 25.74 13.09
CA GLU A 407 4.85 26.83 14.03
C GLU A 407 6.27 26.74 14.62
N GLY A 408 7.01 25.66 14.39
CA GLY A 408 8.38 25.44 14.89
C GLY A 408 9.49 25.86 13.92
N GLU A 409 10.74 25.92 14.41
CA GLU A 409 11.92 26.00 13.55
C GLU A 409 11.97 24.76 12.64
N SER A 410 12.21 24.93 11.33
CA SER A 410 12.11 23.88 10.27
C SER A 410 10.70 23.39 9.88
N GLY A 411 9.66 24.18 10.15
CA GLY A 411 8.25 23.82 9.89
C GLY A 411 7.90 23.39 8.46
N GLU A 412 8.59 23.88 7.42
CA GLU A 412 8.32 23.48 6.02
C GLU A 412 8.62 22.00 5.76
N MET A 413 9.77 21.50 6.24
CA MET A 413 10.20 20.11 6.05
C MET A 413 9.38 19.16 6.93
N ALA A 414 9.07 19.56 8.17
CA ALA A 414 8.14 18.84 9.02
C ALA A 414 6.74 18.74 8.39
N SER A 415 6.27 19.80 7.72
CA SER A 415 4.99 19.80 7.01
C SER A 415 4.96 18.86 5.80
N ALA A 416 6.05 18.75 5.04
CA ALA A 416 6.15 17.82 3.92
C ALA A 416 6.08 16.35 4.40
N LEU A 417 6.79 16.04 5.49
CA LEU A 417 6.80 14.70 6.07
C LEU A 417 5.45 14.32 6.70
N LEU A 418 4.80 15.27 7.38
CA LEU A 418 3.45 15.08 7.90
C LEU A 418 2.39 14.99 6.79
N ALA A 419 2.64 15.54 5.61
CA ALA A 419 1.76 15.35 4.45
C ALA A 419 1.79 13.89 3.96
N SER A 420 2.95 13.21 4.02
CA SER A 420 3.05 11.78 3.69
C SER A 420 2.25 10.91 4.66
N MET A 421 2.35 11.19 5.97
CA MET A 421 1.52 10.53 6.97
C MET A 421 0.03 10.80 6.77
N GLN A 422 -0.33 12.05 6.46
CA GLN A 422 -1.71 12.41 6.16
C GLN A 422 -2.23 11.65 4.93
N ALA A 423 -1.40 11.44 3.90
CA ALA A 423 -1.79 10.68 2.71
C ALA A 423 -2.10 9.22 3.03
N ASP A 424 -1.26 8.55 3.84
CA ASP A 424 -1.55 7.19 4.29
C ASP A 424 -2.79 7.10 5.18
N LEU A 425 -2.96 8.02 6.14
CA LEU A 425 -4.17 8.07 6.95
C LEU A 425 -5.42 8.32 6.10
N SER A 426 -5.30 9.15 5.05
CA SER A 426 -6.36 9.34 4.04
C SER A 426 -6.67 8.04 3.29
N ARG A 427 -5.67 7.23 2.92
CA ARG A 427 -5.88 5.91 2.28
C ARG A 427 -6.65 4.95 3.18
N LYS A 428 -6.25 4.85 4.45
CA LYS A 428 -6.92 4.02 5.46
C LYS A 428 -8.36 4.47 5.67
N ALA A 429 -8.58 5.78 5.83
CA ALA A 429 -9.90 6.35 6.01
C ALA A 429 -10.80 6.17 4.77
N ALA A 430 -10.24 6.35 3.57
CA ALA A 430 -10.94 6.13 2.31
C ALA A 430 -11.33 4.66 2.14
N SER A 431 -10.44 3.72 2.47
CA SER A 431 -10.73 2.28 2.44
C SER A 431 -11.93 1.93 3.31
N VAL A 432 -11.97 2.40 4.56
CA VAL A 432 -13.11 2.17 5.46
C VAL A 432 -14.38 2.85 4.94
N SER A 433 -14.27 4.04 4.35
CA SER A 433 -15.39 4.76 3.74
C SER A 433 -15.98 4.01 2.54
N MET A 434 -15.13 3.44 1.68
CA MET A 434 -15.54 2.61 0.55
C MET A 434 -16.29 1.35 1.00
N LEU A 435 -15.82 0.67 2.05
CA LEU A 435 -16.50 -0.50 2.62
C LEU A 435 -17.90 -0.17 3.16
N ARG A 436 -18.12 1.07 3.61
CA ARG A 436 -19.44 1.57 4.03
C ARG A 436 -20.32 2.06 2.87
N GLY A 437 -19.83 2.02 1.63
CA GLY A 437 -20.51 2.59 0.46
C GLY A 437 -20.47 4.12 0.39
N ALA A 438 -19.65 4.79 1.22
CA ALA A 438 -19.48 6.24 1.23
C ALA A 438 -18.42 6.68 0.20
N TYR A 439 -18.68 6.42 -1.08
CA TYR A 439 -17.67 6.59 -2.15
C TYR A 439 -17.23 8.05 -2.38
N VAL A 440 -18.15 9.00 -2.21
CA VAL A 440 -17.83 10.44 -2.33
C VAL A 440 -16.89 10.87 -1.22
N ASP A 441 -17.15 10.44 0.02
CA ASP A 441 -16.31 10.72 1.18
C ASP A 441 -14.90 10.09 1.02
N ALA A 442 -14.84 8.86 0.50
CA ALA A 442 -13.56 8.21 0.16
C ALA A 442 -12.76 9.01 -0.87
N LEU A 443 -13.43 9.50 -1.92
CA LEU A 443 -12.80 10.32 -2.95
C LEU A 443 -12.29 11.64 -2.38
N ASP A 444 -13.10 12.35 -1.58
CA ASP A 444 -12.71 13.63 -0.98
C ASP A 444 -11.45 13.50 -0.10
N LYS A 445 -11.33 12.38 0.63
CA LYS A 445 -10.17 12.07 1.46
C LYS A 445 -8.90 11.86 0.65
N LEU A 446 -8.99 11.12 -0.46
CA LEU A 446 -7.85 10.84 -1.34
C LEU A 446 -7.50 12.07 -2.19
N ASP A 447 -8.47 12.72 -2.84
CA ASP A 447 -8.19 13.91 -3.66
C ASP A 447 -7.67 15.08 -2.81
N GLY A 448 -8.15 15.23 -1.57
CA GLY A 448 -7.63 16.20 -0.61
C GLY A 448 -6.20 15.91 -0.12
N ALA A 449 -5.76 14.65 -0.16
CA ALA A 449 -4.39 14.25 0.15
C ALA A 449 -3.50 14.07 -1.10
N HIS A 450 -4.10 14.15 -2.29
CA HIS A 450 -3.38 14.11 -3.54
C HIS A 450 -2.60 15.42 -3.71
N GLN A 451 -1.28 15.29 -3.66
CA GLN A 451 -0.37 16.41 -3.83
C GLN A 451 -0.31 16.84 -5.31
N LYS A 452 -1.35 17.55 -5.78
CA LYS A 452 -1.39 18.11 -7.14
C LYS A 452 -0.17 19.02 -7.32
N ARG A 453 0.68 18.74 -8.32
CA ARG A 453 1.91 19.50 -8.64
C ARG A 453 1.56 20.94 -9.08
N ASN A 454 1.23 21.80 -8.13
CA ASN A 454 0.96 23.22 -8.35
C ASN A 454 2.25 24.04 -8.12
N GLY A 455 3.31 23.74 -8.88
CA GLY A 455 4.58 24.48 -8.85
C GLY A 455 5.45 24.27 -7.59
N TYR A 456 4.97 23.53 -6.59
CA TYR A 456 5.78 23.02 -5.47
C TYR A 456 6.21 21.59 -5.81
N ASN A 457 7.51 21.29 -5.73
CA ASN A 457 8.01 19.93 -5.88
C ASN A 457 8.07 19.35 -4.45
N PRO A 458 7.08 18.55 -4.03
CA PRO A 458 7.06 18.04 -2.67
C PRO A 458 8.29 17.18 -2.43
N ASP A 459 8.86 17.26 -1.22
CA ASP A 459 9.99 16.42 -0.84
C ASP A 459 9.63 14.92 -0.85
N PHE A 460 8.34 14.56 -0.82
CA PHE A 460 7.87 13.17 -0.91
C PHE A 460 6.65 13.06 -1.82
N ILE A 461 6.71 12.16 -2.79
CA ILE A 461 5.58 11.88 -3.70
C ILE A 461 4.75 10.73 -3.12
N ASN A 462 3.43 10.81 -3.28
CA ASN A 462 2.53 9.72 -2.88
C ASN A 462 2.92 8.42 -3.64
N PRO A 463 2.87 7.25 -2.98
CA PRO A 463 3.26 5.99 -3.61
C PRO A 463 2.32 5.58 -4.77
N PRO A 464 2.76 4.71 -5.70
CA PRO A 464 1.91 4.25 -6.81
C PRO A 464 0.60 3.61 -6.34
N SER A 465 0.64 2.86 -5.23
CA SER A 465 -0.52 2.28 -4.55
C SER A 465 -1.59 3.32 -4.17
N PHE A 466 -1.20 4.53 -3.74
CA PHE A 466 -2.11 5.64 -3.47
C PHE A 466 -2.90 6.04 -4.73
N PHE A 467 -2.21 6.14 -5.87
CA PHE A 467 -2.86 6.53 -7.13
C PHE A 467 -3.83 5.46 -7.61
N VAL A 468 -3.50 4.18 -7.43
CA VAL A 468 -4.42 3.08 -7.73
C VAL A 468 -5.71 3.20 -6.91
N GLU A 469 -5.61 3.45 -5.60
CA GLU A 469 -6.76 3.66 -4.73
C GLU A 469 -7.56 4.91 -5.11
N LEU A 470 -6.89 6.02 -5.46
CA LEU A 470 -7.54 7.23 -5.96
C LEU A 470 -8.31 6.96 -7.26
N GLY A 471 -7.71 6.22 -8.20
CA GLY A 471 -8.37 5.77 -9.43
C GLY A 471 -9.60 4.91 -9.13
N GLY A 472 -9.50 4.01 -8.14
CA GLY A 472 -10.63 3.22 -7.65
C GLY A 472 -11.76 4.04 -7.03
N ALA A 473 -11.41 5.09 -6.27
CA ALA A 473 -12.40 6.02 -5.70
C ALA A 473 -13.10 6.84 -6.79
N TYR A 474 -12.37 7.36 -7.77
CA TYR A 474 -12.94 8.02 -8.95
C TYR A 474 -13.91 7.09 -9.69
N LEU A 475 -13.49 5.86 -9.97
CA LEU A 475 -14.34 4.84 -10.60
C LEU A 475 -15.62 4.57 -9.79
N SER A 476 -15.50 4.46 -8.47
CA SER A 476 -16.64 4.19 -7.57
C SER A 476 -17.66 5.33 -7.53
N THR A 477 -17.24 6.56 -7.86
CA THR A 477 -18.14 7.73 -8.02
C THR A 477 -18.64 7.92 -9.46
N GLY A 478 -18.30 7.02 -10.38
CA GLY A 478 -18.66 7.11 -11.80
C GLY A 478 -17.82 8.10 -12.61
N GLN A 479 -16.72 8.60 -12.05
CA GLN A 479 -15.80 9.52 -12.73
C GLN A 479 -14.72 8.74 -13.48
N TYR A 480 -15.04 8.30 -14.70
CA TYR A 480 -14.15 7.45 -15.50
C TYR A 480 -12.91 8.16 -16.04
N ALA A 481 -13.05 9.39 -16.53
CA ALA A 481 -11.93 10.14 -17.12
C ALA A 481 -10.70 10.24 -16.19
N PRO A 482 -10.81 10.72 -14.94
CA PRO A 482 -9.66 10.79 -14.04
C PRO A 482 -9.13 9.39 -13.65
N ALA A 483 -10.00 8.39 -13.53
CA ALA A 483 -9.56 7.01 -13.27
C ALA A 483 -8.73 6.43 -14.43
N VAL A 484 -9.15 6.70 -15.67
CA VAL A 484 -8.45 6.29 -16.90
C VAL A 484 -7.11 7.01 -17.03
N GLU A 485 -7.06 8.31 -16.76
CA GLU A 485 -5.82 9.11 -16.78
C GLU A 485 -4.79 8.56 -15.78
N ILE A 486 -5.22 8.29 -14.55
CA ILE A 486 -4.35 7.72 -13.51
C ILE A 486 -3.80 6.36 -13.93
N LEU A 487 -4.65 5.44 -14.40
CA LEU A 487 -4.20 4.11 -14.83
C LEU A 487 -3.32 4.18 -16.09
N PHE A 488 -3.57 5.14 -16.98
CA PHE A 488 -2.73 5.38 -18.14
C PHE A 488 -1.32 5.82 -17.72
N GLU A 489 -1.20 6.81 -16.84
CA GLU A 489 0.10 7.26 -16.34
C GLU A 489 0.82 6.17 -15.53
N LEU A 490 0.09 5.41 -14.70
CA LEU A 490 0.64 4.22 -14.04
C LEU A 490 1.14 3.19 -15.04
N SER A 491 0.45 2.96 -16.15
CA SER A 491 0.89 2.00 -17.19
C SER A 491 2.18 2.40 -17.91
N ARG A 492 2.56 3.68 -17.86
CA ARG A 492 3.84 4.16 -18.40
C ARG A 492 5.01 3.79 -17.48
N GLN A 493 4.78 3.75 -16.18
CA GLN A 493 5.77 3.37 -15.17
C GLN A 493 5.78 1.86 -14.94
N PHE A 494 4.61 1.23 -14.92
CA PHE A 494 4.37 -0.18 -14.67
C PHE A 494 3.63 -0.79 -15.88
N PRO A 495 4.33 -1.32 -16.89
CA PRO A 495 3.70 -1.82 -18.12
C PRO A 495 2.57 -2.82 -17.89
N SER A 496 2.65 -3.64 -16.84
CA SER A 496 1.60 -4.59 -16.48
C SER A 496 0.30 -3.92 -16.03
N ALA A 497 0.30 -2.67 -15.54
CA ALA A 497 -0.92 -1.92 -15.22
C ALA A 497 -1.80 -1.68 -16.46
N ARG A 498 -1.26 -1.88 -17.67
CA ARG A 498 -2.02 -1.85 -18.93
C ARG A 498 -3.19 -2.82 -18.96
N LEU A 499 -3.09 -4.00 -18.34
CA LEU A 499 -4.21 -4.95 -18.27
C LEU A 499 -5.42 -4.33 -17.53
N CYS A 500 -5.18 -3.70 -16.37
CA CYS A 500 -6.19 -3.02 -15.58
C CYS A 500 -6.77 -1.82 -16.35
N TYR A 501 -5.93 -1.04 -17.03
CA TYR A 501 -6.34 0.04 -17.90
C TYR A 501 -7.25 -0.42 -19.05
N GLU A 502 -6.89 -1.48 -19.78
CA GLU A 502 -7.73 -2.02 -20.87
C GLU A 502 -9.05 -2.60 -20.34
N SER A 503 -9.03 -3.19 -19.15
CA SER A 503 -10.23 -3.66 -18.45
C SER A 503 -11.17 -2.50 -18.11
N LEU A 504 -10.62 -1.37 -17.64
CA LEU A 504 -11.40 -0.16 -17.36
C LEU A 504 -11.99 0.43 -18.63
N LYS A 505 -11.23 0.50 -19.73
CA LYS A 505 -11.73 0.97 -21.03
C LYS A 505 -12.92 0.15 -21.51
N ARG A 506 -12.84 -1.16 -21.34
CA ARG A 506 -13.92 -2.07 -21.71
C ARG A 506 -15.16 -1.87 -20.83
N LEU A 507 -14.98 -1.72 -19.52
CA LEU A 507 -16.06 -1.35 -18.61
C LEU A 507 -16.70 -0.02 -19.03
N TYR A 508 -15.90 1.00 -19.35
CA TYR A 508 -16.39 2.28 -19.83
C TYR A 508 -17.22 2.11 -21.11
N ALA A 509 -16.68 1.44 -22.13
CA ALA A 509 -17.36 1.20 -23.40
C ALA A 509 -18.70 0.47 -23.21
N SER A 510 -18.76 -0.52 -22.31
CA SER A 510 -20.02 -1.22 -22.00
C SER A 510 -21.08 -0.33 -21.34
N ARG A 511 -20.67 0.75 -20.66
CA ARG A 511 -21.59 1.69 -19.99
C ARG A 511 -22.01 2.87 -20.87
N THR A 512 -21.21 3.20 -21.88
CA THR A 512 -21.44 4.35 -22.77
C THR A 512 -21.90 3.97 -24.17
N GLY A 513 -22.11 2.69 -24.46
CA GLY A 513 -22.53 2.22 -25.78
C GLY A 513 -21.40 2.24 -26.82
N GLY A 514 -20.17 1.98 -26.38
CA GLY A 514 -19.00 1.85 -27.24
C GLY A 514 -18.13 3.10 -27.37
N GLU A 515 -18.36 4.13 -26.57
CA GLU A 515 -17.46 5.30 -26.57
C GLU A 515 -16.08 4.92 -26.05
N ALA A 516 -15.04 5.52 -26.64
CA ALA A 516 -13.71 5.49 -26.04
C ALA A 516 -13.68 6.42 -24.82
N PRO A 517 -13.00 6.05 -23.73
CA PRO A 517 -12.89 6.95 -22.59
C PRO A 517 -12.17 8.25 -22.97
N PRO A 518 -12.52 9.37 -22.31
CA PRO A 518 -11.83 10.64 -22.52
C PRO A 518 -10.34 10.47 -22.23
N ARG A 519 -9.50 11.09 -23.07
CA ARG A 519 -8.07 11.21 -22.82
C ARG A 519 -7.77 12.41 -21.96
#